data_AF-A0A520WAI4-F1
#
_entry.id   AF-A0A520WAI4-F1
#
_cell.length_a   1.000
_cell.length_b   1.000
_cell.length_c   1.000
_cell.angle_alpha   90.00
_cell.angle_beta   90.00
_cell.angle_gamma   90.00
#
_symmetry.space_group_name_H-M   'P 1'
#
loop_
_entity.id
_entity.type
_entity.pdbx_description
1 polymer ?
#
loop_
_entity_poly.entity_id
_entity_poly.type
_entity_poly.pdbx_seq_one_letter_code
_entity_poly.pdbx_strand_id
1 'polypeptide(L)'
;MTTWLSEEAPQAWSEGTLERLPGNINFGSSFEMTEELAFMEGAVAILPVFEAFNAFVPTAALPVTYGDDGAEEELIAFPDDPQLAKIGSGAMTLSVEDQGNIAATPAVGGIPDDEIFDLAASKIILQEDQPVVGWPVLGTGHLLVCDDPADPLPLSVAQYALRLAGQGALETYGLTPLPEPVRIKTFEPLKVTVAGEN
;
A
#
# COMPACT_ATOMS: atom_id res chain seq x y z
N MET A 1 -4.64 11.45 7.15
CA MET A 1 -5.71 11.83 6.19
C MET A 1 -6.93 10.94 6.31
N THR A 2 -6.78 9.64 6.62
CA THR A 2 -7.84 8.81 7.23
C THR A 2 -8.44 9.48 8.47
N THR A 3 -7.62 10.17 9.26
CA THR A 3 -8.04 11.02 10.38
C THR A 3 -9.02 12.12 9.98
N TRP A 4 -8.71 12.92 8.95
CA TRP A 4 -9.57 14.03 8.52
C TRP A 4 -10.91 13.54 7.96
N LEU A 5 -10.93 12.47 7.12
CA LEU A 5 -12.19 11.89 6.63
C LEU A 5 -13.01 11.24 7.76
N SER A 6 -12.35 10.61 8.73
CA SER A 6 -13.03 10.06 9.92
C SER A 6 -13.56 11.16 10.85
N GLU A 7 -13.00 12.38 10.78
CA GLU A 7 -13.42 13.53 11.57
C GLU A 7 -14.55 14.33 10.87
N GLU A 8 -14.43 14.58 9.57
CA GLU A 8 -15.35 15.46 8.82
C GLU A 8 -16.53 14.73 8.17
N ALA A 9 -16.35 13.46 7.78
CA ALA A 9 -17.41 12.67 7.15
C ALA A 9 -17.38 11.20 7.61
N PRO A 10 -17.49 10.92 8.92
CA PRO A 10 -17.38 9.56 9.47
C PRO A 10 -18.39 8.58 8.87
N GLN A 11 -19.59 9.07 8.54
CA GLN A 11 -20.62 8.28 7.85
C GLN A 11 -20.25 7.86 6.41
N ALA A 12 -19.31 8.54 5.76
CA ALA A 12 -18.82 8.21 4.42
C ALA A 12 -17.56 7.34 4.43
N TRP A 13 -16.99 7.08 5.61
CA TRP A 13 -15.77 6.27 5.80
C TRP A 13 -15.91 5.35 7.02
N SER A 14 -16.77 4.33 6.89
CA SER A 14 -17.17 3.45 8.00
C SER A 14 -16.16 2.36 8.39
N GLU A 15 -15.15 2.07 7.56
CA GLU A 15 -14.27 0.91 7.75
C GLU A 15 -12.89 1.21 8.37
N GLY A 16 -12.62 2.47 8.73
CA GLY A 16 -11.31 2.89 9.21
C GLY A 16 -11.11 2.81 10.73
N THR A 17 -11.28 1.67 11.39
CA THR A 17 -10.92 1.55 12.82
C THR A 17 -9.40 1.44 12.99
N LEU A 18 -8.77 2.54 13.43
CA LEU A 18 -7.36 2.55 13.85
C LEU A 18 -7.25 2.03 15.30
N GLU A 19 -7.05 0.73 15.47
CA GLU A 19 -6.64 0.19 16.77
C GLU A 19 -5.20 0.65 17.08
N ARG A 20 -5.00 1.32 18.22
CA ARG A 20 -3.67 1.76 18.66
C ARG A 20 -3.13 0.76 19.68
N LEU A 21 -1.90 0.31 19.49
CA LEU A 21 -1.21 -0.51 20.48
C LEU A 21 -1.04 0.26 21.80
N PRO A 22 -1.23 -0.38 22.97
CA PRO A 22 -1.00 0.26 24.26
C PRO A 22 0.48 0.62 24.43
N GLY A 23 0.76 1.86 24.89
CA GLY A 23 2.13 2.38 25.03
C GLY A 23 2.64 3.18 23.83
N ASN A 24 1.77 3.59 22.91
CA ASN A 24 2.13 4.43 21.77
C ASN A 24 2.63 5.82 22.22
N ILE A 25 3.80 6.21 21.72
CA ILE A 25 4.31 7.58 21.82
C ILE A 25 3.89 8.30 20.53
N ASN A 26 3.23 9.46 20.66
CA ASN A 26 2.95 10.31 19.51
C ASN A 26 4.10 11.31 19.35
N PHE A 27 4.72 11.29 18.17
CA PHE A 27 5.73 12.26 17.78
C PHE A 27 5.08 13.36 16.94
N GLY A 28 5.63 14.58 16.99
CA GLY A 28 5.18 15.72 16.18
C GLY A 28 5.58 15.60 14.72
N SER A 29 6.58 14.77 14.40
CA SER A 29 7.01 14.47 13.03
C SER A 29 7.65 13.08 12.92
N SER A 30 7.78 12.58 11.68
CA SER A 30 8.55 11.35 11.41
C SER A 30 10.03 11.50 11.78
N PHE A 31 10.58 12.70 11.69
CA PHE A 31 11.96 13.00 12.08
C PHE A 31 12.19 12.79 13.58
N GLU A 32 11.32 13.34 14.43
CA GLU A 32 11.39 13.16 15.89
C GLU A 32 11.29 11.68 16.28
N MET A 33 10.41 10.92 15.62
CA MET A 33 10.31 9.47 15.84
C MET A 33 11.60 8.75 15.46
N THR A 34 12.21 9.08 14.31
CA THR A 34 13.47 8.46 13.88
C THR A 34 14.64 8.82 14.78
N GLU A 35 14.68 10.03 15.34
CA GLU A 35 15.66 10.39 16.37
C GLU A 35 15.47 9.55 17.63
N GLU A 36 14.24 9.41 18.11
CA GLU A 36 13.95 8.61 19.31
C GLU A 36 14.37 7.14 19.13
N LEU A 37 14.14 6.56 17.95
CA LEU A 37 14.60 5.20 17.61
C LEU A 37 16.12 5.03 17.72
N ALA A 38 16.90 6.08 17.51
CA ALA A 38 18.35 6.03 17.63
C ALA A 38 18.84 6.11 19.08
N PHE A 39 18.04 6.67 19.98
CA PHE A 39 18.42 6.89 21.39
C PHE A 39 17.79 5.87 22.36
N MET A 40 16.67 5.26 21.99
CA MET A 40 15.99 4.26 22.81
C MET A 40 16.43 2.84 22.45
N GLU A 41 17.15 2.19 23.36
CA GLU A 41 17.49 0.78 23.22
C GLU A 41 16.23 -0.10 23.21
N GLY A 42 16.12 -0.98 22.22
CA GLY A 42 14.98 -1.91 22.08
C GLY A 42 13.69 -1.28 21.54
N ALA A 43 13.72 -0.03 21.10
CA ALA A 43 12.57 0.59 20.44
C ALA A 43 12.31 -0.04 19.06
N VAL A 44 11.03 -0.23 18.74
CA VAL A 44 10.56 -0.76 17.46
C VAL A 44 9.47 0.17 16.94
N ALA A 45 9.51 0.48 15.66
CA ALA A 45 8.48 1.24 14.97
C ALA A 45 8.12 0.57 13.65
N ILE A 46 6.90 0.86 13.18
CA ILE A 46 6.45 0.53 11.82
C ILE A 46 6.58 1.80 10.99
N LEU A 47 7.42 1.76 9.96
CA LEU A 47 7.73 2.88 9.09
C LEU A 47 7.49 2.48 7.62
N PRO A 48 7.12 3.41 6.74
CA PRO A 48 7.32 3.22 5.31
C PRO A 48 8.80 2.87 5.05
N VAL A 49 9.05 1.80 4.29
CA VAL A 49 10.39 1.25 4.05
C VAL A 49 11.38 2.32 3.54
N PHE A 50 10.92 3.19 2.65
CA PHE A 50 11.75 4.28 2.11
C PHE A 50 12.15 5.32 3.16
N GLU A 51 11.26 5.62 4.12
CA GLU A 51 11.59 6.50 5.24
C GLU A 51 12.64 5.87 6.15
N ALA A 52 12.49 4.57 6.46
CA ALA A 52 13.45 3.83 7.26
C ALA A 52 14.84 3.82 6.63
N PHE A 53 14.96 3.56 5.32
CA PHE A 53 16.26 3.56 4.64
C PHE A 53 16.90 4.94 4.56
N ASN A 54 16.13 5.99 4.27
CA ASN A 54 16.68 7.35 4.24
C ASN A 54 17.13 7.83 5.63
N ALA A 55 16.48 7.35 6.69
CA ALA A 55 16.87 7.62 8.06
C ALA A 55 17.94 6.65 8.59
N PHE A 56 18.45 5.73 7.76
CA PHE A 56 19.42 4.69 8.15
C PHE A 56 18.95 3.82 9.33
N VAL A 57 17.64 3.65 9.47
CA VAL A 57 17.04 2.78 10.49
C VAL A 57 17.17 1.33 10.01
N PRO A 58 17.78 0.43 10.80
CA PRO A 58 17.82 -0.99 10.46
C PRO A 58 16.41 -1.56 10.35
N THR A 59 16.13 -2.28 9.27
CA THR A 59 14.82 -2.89 9.02
C THR A 59 14.86 -4.39 9.31
N ALA A 60 13.74 -4.92 9.80
CA ALA A 60 13.58 -6.35 10.04
C ALA A 60 13.11 -7.07 8.79
N ALA A 61 13.68 -8.24 8.51
CA ALA A 61 13.10 -9.21 7.58
C ALA A 61 11.93 -9.93 8.26
N LEU A 62 10.93 -10.32 7.47
CA LEU A 62 9.72 -10.96 7.98
C LEU A 62 9.57 -12.37 7.38
N PRO A 63 9.18 -13.37 8.18
CA PRO A 63 8.87 -14.69 7.66
C PRO A 63 7.55 -14.67 6.88
N VAL A 64 7.50 -15.42 5.80
CA VAL A 64 6.31 -15.65 4.99
C VAL A 64 6.12 -17.15 4.84
N THR A 65 5.00 -17.64 5.34
CA THR A 65 4.60 -19.05 5.21
C THR A 65 3.88 -19.25 3.89
N TYR A 66 4.31 -20.24 3.11
CA TYR A 66 3.74 -20.56 1.79
C TYR A 66 3.71 -22.07 1.58
N GLY A 67 2.95 -22.52 0.57
CA GLY A 67 2.74 -23.94 0.27
C GLY A 67 1.28 -24.37 0.47
N ASP A 68 0.97 -25.57 0.02
CA ASP A 68 -0.38 -26.14 0.11
C ASP A 68 -0.58 -26.91 1.42
N ASP A 69 -1.84 -27.02 1.86
CA ASP A 69 -2.26 -27.73 3.06
C ASP A 69 -1.54 -29.09 3.25
N GLY A 70 -0.50 -29.10 4.10
CA GLY A 70 0.29 -30.28 4.45
C GLY A 70 1.80 -30.20 4.16
N ALA A 71 2.28 -29.18 3.47
CA ALA A 71 3.71 -28.94 3.21
C ALA A 71 4.05 -27.44 3.23
N GLU A 72 3.80 -26.80 4.38
CA GLU A 72 4.16 -25.38 4.59
C GLU A 72 5.69 -25.21 4.65
N GLU A 73 6.19 -24.25 3.88
CA GLU A 73 7.56 -23.77 3.87
C GLU A 73 7.60 -22.32 4.36
N GLU A 74 8.76 -21.86 4.83
CA GLU A 74 8.96 -20.48 5.27
C GLU A 74 10.06 -19.81 4.45
N LEU A 75 9.75 -18.64 3.90
CA LEU A 75 10.69 -17.76 3.22
C LEU A 75 10.89 -16.48 4.04
N ILE A 76 12.14 -16.06 4.20
CA ILE A 76 12.46 -14.78 4.84
C ILE A 76 12.44 -13.69 3.77
N ALA A 77 11.41 -12.84 3.82
CA ALA A 77 11.27 -11.70 2.93
C ALA A 77 12.02 -10.50 3.48
N PHE A 78 12.82 -9.84 2.65
CA PHE A 78 13.55 -8.64 3.01
C PHE A 78 12.87 -7.39 2.44
N PRO A 79 12.77 -6.29 3.21
CA PRO A 79 12.07 -5.09 2.78
C PRO A 79 12.82 -4.27 1.71
N ASP A 80 14.12 -4.51 1.51
CA ASP A 80 14.97 -3.80 0.55
C ASP A 80 14.85 -4.32 -0.89
N ASP A 81 14.20 -5.46 -1.09
CA ASP A 81 13.95 -6.00 -2.43
C ASP A 81 12.64 -5.45 -3.02
N PRO A 82 12.72 -4.54 -4.03
CA PRO A 82 11.53 -3.98 -4.66
C PRO A 82 10.73 -5.02 -5.44
N GLN A 83 11.31 -6.17 -5.80
CA GLN A 83 10.58 -7.26 -6.42
C GLN A 83 9.62 -7.92 -5.44
N LEU A 84 10.05 -8.14 -4.19
CA LEU A 84 9.21 -8.72 -3.16
C LEU A 84 8.01 -7.80 -2.85
N ALA A 85 8.20 -6.48 -2.86
CA ALA A 85 7.07 -5.55 -2.72
C ALA A 85 6.05 -5.67 -3.87
N LYS A 86 6.52 -5.86 -5.12
CA LYS A 86 5.64 -6.09 -6.28
C LYS A 86 4.85 -7.38 -6.16
N ILE A 87 5.50 -8.49 -5.80
CA ILE A 87 4.81 -9.77 -5.57
C ILE A 87 3.79 -9.62 -4.42
N GLY A 88 4.23 -9.05 -3.30
CA GLY A 88 3.40 -8.91 -2.11
C GLY A 88 2.15 -8.07 -2.35
N SER A 89 2.21 -7.09 -3.26
CA SER A 89 1.03 -6.29 -3.62
C SER A 89 -0.11 -7.15 -4.18
N GLY A 90 0.18 -8.32 -4.75
CA GLY A 90 -0.82 -9.28 -5.19
C GLY A 90 -1.60 -9.97 -4.06
N ALA A 91 -1.22 -9.78 -2.80
CA ALA A 91 -1.94 -10.34 -1.64
C ALA A 91 -3.11 -9.46 -1.18
N MET A 92 -3.45 -8.40 -1.92
CA MET A 92 -4.62 -7.59 -1.62
C MET A 92 -5.91 -8.33 -1.97
N THR A 93 -7.03 -7.94 -1.37
CA THR A 93 -8.35 -8.38 -1.81
C THR A 93 -9.10 -7.19 -2.37
N LEU A 94 -9.73 -7.38 -3.53
CA LEU A 94 -10.63 -6.40 -4.10
C LEU A 94 -12.07 -6.79 -3.82
N SER A 95 -12.86 -5.83 -3.35
CA SER A 95 -14.30 -5.91 -3.38
C SER A 95 -14.86 -4.85 -4.32
N VAL A 96 -15.90 -5.23 -5.06
CA VAL A 96 -16.65 -4.31 -5.93
C VAL A 96 -18.06 -4.25 -5.39
N GLU A 97 -18.48 -3.07 -4.94
CA GLU A 97 -19.84 -2.85 -4.48
C GLU A 97 -20.81 -2.72 -5.66
N ASP A 98 -22.11 -2.88 -5.40
CA ASP A 98 -23.19 -2.80 -6.40
C ASP A 98 -23.20 -1.47 -7.20
N GLN A 99 -22.63 -0.40 -6.63
CA GLN A 99 -22.52 0.92 -7.25
C GLN A 99 -21.28 1.08 -8.14
N GLY A 100 -20.46 0.02 -8.28
CA GLY A 100 -19.20 0.04 -9.01
C GLY A 100 -18.01 0.60 -8.20
N ASN A 101 -18.20 0.86 -6.89
CA ASN A 101 -17.10 1.25 -6.03
C ASN A 101 -16.14 0.08 -5.83
N ILE A 102 -14.84 0.36 -5.87
CA ILE A 102 -13.79 -0.64 -5.66
C ILE A 102 -13.12 -0.32 -4.33
N ALA A 103 -13.16 -1.26 -3.39
CA ALA A 103 -12.35 -1.20 -2.19
C ALA A 103 -11.22 -2.23 -2.30
N ALA A 104 -10.01 -1.81 -1.92
CA ALA A 104 -8.84 -2.67 -1.84
C ALA A 104 -8.40 -2.76 -0.40
N THR A 105 -8.21 -3.98 0.10
CA THR A 105 -7.61 -4.18 1.41
C THR A 105 -6.12 -3.81 1.37
N PRO A 106 -5.48 -3.57 2.52
CA PRO A 106 -4.03 -3.73 2.63
C PRO A 106 -3.63 -5.14 2.13
N ALA A 107 -2.46 -5.24 1.52
CA ALA A 107 -1.90 -6.53 1.11
C ALA A 107 -1.11 -7.11 2.27
N VAL A 108 -1.61 -8.23 2.81
CA VAL A 108 -1.07 -8.88 4.02
C VAL A 108 -0.79 -10.35 3.73
N GLY A 109 0.32 -10.86 4.26
CA GLY A 109 0.68 -12.27 4.16
C GLY A 109 1.61 -12.61 2.98
N GLY A 110 1.69 -11.75 1.96
CA GLY A 110 2.74 -11.84 0.93
C GLY A 110 2.53 -12.94 -0.12
N ILE A 111 1.40 -13.64 -0.10
CA ILE A 111 1.01 -14.64 -1.09
C ILE A 111 0.06 -13.99 -2.10
N PRO A 112 0.44 -13.88 -3.38
CA PRO A 112 -0.42 -13.25 -4.37
C PRO A 112 -1.60 -14.14 -4.74
N ASP A 113 -2.72 -13.50 -5.06
CA ASP A 113 -3.90 -14.13 -5.65
C ASP A 113 -3.83 -13.99 -7.19
N ASP A 114 -3.90 -15.13 -7.88
CA ASP A 114 -3.84 -15.23 -9.34
C ASP A 114 -4.95 -14.43 -10.06
N GLU A 115 -6.08 -14.15 -9.40
CA GLU A 115 -7.16 -13.36 -9.99
C GLU A 115 -6.82 -11.87 -10.12
N ILE A 116 -5.91 -11.37 -9.28
CA ILE A 116 -5.56 -9.95 -9.23
C ILE A 116 -4.09 -9.67 -9.52
N PHE A 117 -3.25 -10.70 -9.58
CA PHE A 117 -1.83 -10.58 -9.83
C PHE A 117 -1.41 -11.34 -11.10
N ASP A 118 -0.88 -10.60 -12.08
CA ASP A 118 -0.26 -11.18 -13.27
C ASP A 118 1.27 -11.03 -13.17
N LEU A 119 1.96 -12.14 -12.95
CA LEU A 119 3.42 -12.17 -12.85
C LEU A 119 4.11 -11.67 -14.13
N ALA A 120 3.59 -12.03 -15.31
CA ALA A 120 4.17 -11.65 -16.59
C ALA A 120 4.04 -10.14 -16.84
N ALA A 121 2.93 -9.55 -16.43
CA ALA A 121 2.71 -8.10 -16.52
C ALA A 121 3.51 -7.29 -15.48
N SER A 122 3.92 -7.94 -14.38
CA SER A 122 4.55 -7.28 -13.22
C SER A 122 6.04 -6.98 -13.38
N LYS A 123 6.68 -7.44 -14.46
CA LYS A 123 8.11 -7.21 -14.78
C LYS A 123 9.06 -7.64 -13.64
N ILE A 124 8.72 -8.76 -13.00
CA ILE A 124 9.47 -9.36 -11.91
C ILE A 124 10.44 -10.40 -12.50
N ILE A 125 11.64 -10.49 -11.95
CA ILE A 125 12.67 -11.45 -12.40
C ILE A 125 13.00 -12.35 -11.21
N LEU A 126 12.38 -13.51 -11.20
CA LEU A 126 12.65 -14.56 -10.23
C LEU A 126 13.81 -15.43 -10.71
N GLN A 127 14.58 -15.98 -9.77
CA GLN A 127 15.52 -17.06 -10.07
C GLN A 127 14.77 -18.35 -10.43
N GLU A 128 15.44 -19.28 -11.10
CA GLU A 128 14.88 -20.61 -11.34
C GLU A 128 14.45 -21.25 -10.01
N ASP A 129 13.26 -21.83 -9.97
CA ASP A 129 12.61 -22.43 -8.79
C ASP A 129 12.35 -21.49 -7.60
N GLN A 130 12.56 -20.17 -7.73
CA GLN A 130 12.17 -19.23 -6.69
C GLN A 130 10.64 -19.14 -6.59
N PRO A 131 10.05 -19.35 -5.40
CA PRO A 131 8.61 -19.30 -5.23
C PRO A 131 8.09 -17.87 -5.40
N VAL A 132 6.83 -17.74 -5.84
CA VAL A 132 6.16 -16.45 -6.02
C VAL A 132 5.64 -15.96 -4.66
N VAL A 133 6.58 -15.53 -3.81
CA VAL A 133 6.34 -15.06 -2.45
C VAL A 133 6.91 -13.66 -2.29
N GLY A 134 6.12 -12.75 -1.72
CA GLY A 134 6.42 -11.32 -1.63
C GLY A 134 6.52 -10.79 -0.21
N TRP A 135 6.69 -9.47 -0.12
CA TRP A 135 6.73 -8.75 1.15
C TRP A 135 5.35 -8.83 1.85
N PRO A 136 5.27 -9.24 3.12
CA PRO A 136 3.99 -9.58 3.75
C PRO A 136 3.21 -8.41 4.33
N VAL A 137 3.73 -7.17 4.30
CA VAL A 137 3.09 -6.01 4.93
C VAL A 137 3.12 -4.80 4.00
N LEU A 138 2.03 -4.59 3.25
CA LEU A 138 1.89 -3.46 2.33
C LEU A 138 0.61 -2.68 2.60
N GLY A 139 0.76 -1.37 2.72
CA GLY A 139 -0.37 -0.43 2.76
C GLY A 139 -0.72 0.10 1.37
N THR A 140 -1.99 0.48 1.19
CA THR A 140 -2.48 1.08 -0.06
C THR A 140 -2.59 2.60 0.07
N GLY A 141 -1.84 3.33 -0.76
CA GLY A 141 -1.95 4.79 -0.87
C GLY A 141 -3.17 5.20 -1.68
N HIS A 142 -3.90 6.22 -1.21
CA HIS A 142 -5.08 6.76 -1.88
C HIS A 142 -4.85 8.21 -2.29
N LEU A 143 -5.32 8.59 -3.48
CA LEU A 143 -5.29 9.97 -3.97
C LEU A 143 -6.72 10.47 -4.15
N LEU A 144 -7.05 11.55 -3.43
CA LEU A 144 -8.34 12.23 -3.52
C LEU A 144 -8.15 13.49 -4.37
N VAL A 145 -8.99 13.65 -5.40
CA VAL A 145 -8.97 14.83 -6.28
C VAL A 145 -10.38 15.31 -6.57
N CYS A 146 -10.52 16.62 -6.73
CA CYS A 146 -11.76 17.21 -7.22
C CYS A 146 -11.96 16.85 -8.70
N ASP A 147 -13.14 16.35 -9.02
CA ASP A 147 -13.61 16.14 -10.39
C ASP A 147 -14.53 17.32 -10.78
N ASP A 148 -13.91 18.46 -11.12
CA ASP A 148 -14.61 19.66 -11.57
C ASP A 148 -14.44 19.82 -13.10
N PRO A 149 -15.52 19.75 -13.89
CA PRO A 149 -15.46 20.01 -15.33
C PRO A 149 -14.92 21.39 -15.71
N ALA A 150 -15.02 22.38 -14.82
CA ALA A 150 -14.47 23.73 -15.04
C ALA A 150 -12.96 23.81 -14.77
N ASP A 151 -12.41 22.91 -13.95
CA ASP A 151 -10.98 22.76 -13.69
C ASP A 151 -10.56 21.28 -13.79
N PRO A 152 -10.31 20.77 -15.01
CA PRO A 152 -9.98 19.36 -15.22
C PRO A 152 -8.54 19.00 -14.82
N LEU A 153 -7.71 19.98 -14.46
CA LEU A 153 -6.28 19.77 -14.23
C LEU A 153 -6.00 18.78 -13.09
N PRO A 154 -6.63 18.88 -11.89
CA PRO A 154 -6.35 17.96 -10.78
C PRO A 154 -6.59 16.50 -11.14
N LEU A 155 -7.72 16.18 -11.78
CA LEU A 155 -8.03 14.82 -12.21
C LEU A 155 -7.02 14.33 -13.25
N SER A 156 -6.69 15.15 -14.25
CA SER A 156 -5.73 14.76 -15.29
C SER A 156 -4.33 14.45 -14.73
N VAL A 157 -3.88 15.22 -13.72
CA VAL A 157 -2.60 15.01 -13.04
C VAL A 157 -2.63 13.71 -12.22
N ALA A 158 -3.72 13.44 -11.49
CA ALA A 158 -3.89 12.19 -10.76
C ALA A 158 -3.86 10.96 -11.68
N GLN A 159 -4.56 11.04 -12.81
CA GLN A 159 -4.56 9.99 -13.82
C GLN A 159 -3.17 9.80 -14.43
N TYR A 160 -2.45 10.89 -14.73
CA TYR A 160 -1.07 10.81 -15.21
C TYR A 160 -0.13 10.14 -14.20
N ALA A 161 -0.23 10.52 -12.92
CA ALA A 161 0.62 10.02 -11.84
C ALA A 161 0.41 8.52 -11.59
N LEU A 162 -0.85 8.06 -11.53
CA LEU A 162 -1.19 6.70 -11.12
C LEU A 162 -1.30 5.71 -12.29
N ARG A 163 -1.65 6.17 -13.51
CA ARG A 163 -2.03 5.28 -14.62
C ARG A 163 -1.09 5.33 -15.81
N LEU A 164 -0.24 6.36 -15.92
CA LEU A 164 0.58 6.61 -17.11
C LEU A 164 2.07 6.73 -16.75
N ALA A 165 2.77 7.72 -17.28
CA ALA A 165 4.22 7.82 -17.20
C ALA A 165 4.75 8.24 -15.81
N GLY A 166 3.88 8.68 -14.89
CA GLY A 166 4.28 9.10 -13.55
C GLY A 166 4.72 7.96 -12.63
N GLN A 167 4.33 6.71 -12.93
CA GLN A 167 4.58 5.58 -12.04
C GLN A 167 6.08 5.34 -11.76
N GLY A 168 6.94 5.51 -12.76
CA GLY A 168 8.39 5.36 -12.58
C GLY A 168 8.98 6.40 -11.61
N ALA A 169 8.39 7.59 -11.51
CA ALA A 169 8.80 8.58 -10.52
C ALA A 169 8.36 8.19 -9.10
N LEU A 170 7.17 7.58 -8.95
CA LEU A 170 6.66 7.13 -7.65
C LEU A 170 7.48 5.96 -7.09
N GLU A 171 7.93 5.04 -7.94
CA GLU A 171 8.86 3.96 -7.55
C GLU A 171 10.17 4.50 -6.97
N THR A 172 10.63 5.67 -7.39
CA THR A 172 11.83 6.33 -6.81
C THR A 172 11.63 6.79 -5.36
N TYR A 173 10.38 6.96 -4.92
CA TYR A 173 10.02 7.28 -3.53
C TYR A 173 9.56 6.04 -2.74
N GLY A 174 9.83 4.84 -3.26
CA GLY A 174 9.48 3.58 -2.61
C GLY A 174 8.01 3.18 -2.72
N LEU A 175 7.25 3.79 -3.64
CA LEU A 175 5.87 3.38 -3.90
C LEU A 175 5.85 2.25 -4.94
N THR A 176 5.15 1.17 -4.61
CA THR A 176 4.98 0.03 -5.53
C THR A 176 3.74 0.26 -6.41
N PRO A 177 3.81 -0.01 -7.72
CA PRO A 177 2.62 0.02 -8.58
C PRO A 177 1.56 -0.97 -8.13
N LEU A 178 0.29 -0.61 -8.28
CA LEU A 178 -0.80 -1.57 -8.19
C LEU A 178 -0.60 -2.68 -9.24
N PRO A 179 -0.95 -3.94 -8.92
CA PRO A 179 -0.97 -5.02 -9.90
C PRO A 179 -1.79 -4.62 -11.13
N GLU A 180 -1.37 -5.06 -12.32
CA GLU A 180 -2.00 -4.62 -13.56
C GLU A 180 -3.53 -4.88 -13.60
N PRO A 181 -4.05 -6.07 -13.22
CA PRO A 181 -5.50 -6.30 -13.20
C PRO A 181 -6.26 -5.31 -12.33
N VAL A 182 -5.68 -4.93 -11.19
CA VAL A 182 -6.25 -3.92 -10.28
C VAL A 182 -6.18 -2.53 -10.89
N ARG A 183 -5.03 -2.15 -11.46
CA ARG A 183 -4.83 -0.84 -12.10
C ARG A 183 -5.78 -0.61 -13.27
N ILE A 184 -6.13 -1.65 -14.05
CA ILE A 184 -7.11 -1.55 -15.14
C ILE A 184 -8.50 -1.19 -14.61
N LYS A 185 -8.92 -1.81 -13.49
CA LYS A 185 -10.22 -1.54 -12.88
C LYS A 185 -10.32 -0.11 -12.32
N THR A 186 -9.20 0.56 -12.03
CA THR A 186 -9.18 1.94 -11.55
C THR A 186 -9.10 2.99 -12.66
N PHE A 187 -9.25 2.65 -13.95
CA PHE A 187 -9.28 3.64 -15.05
C PHE A 187 -10.51 4.55 -15.01
N GLU A 188 -11.61 4.09 -14.44
CA GLU A 188 -12.73 4.97 -14.10
C GLU A 188 -12.52 5.46 -12.67
N PRO A 189 -12.47 6.79 -12.42
CA PRO A 189 -12.29 7.29 -11.07
C PRO A 189 -13.53 6.96 -10.23
N LEU A 190 -13.30 6.43 -9.03
CA LEU A 190 -14.34 6.29 -8.02
C LEU A 190 -14.82 7.68 -7.61
N LYS A 191 -16.10 7.96 -7.82
CA LYS A 191 -16.67 9.27 -7.51
C LYS A 191 -17.34 9.23 -6.14
N VAL A 192 -16.70 9.86 -5.17
CA VAL A 192 -17.35 10.17 -3.89
C VAL A 192 -18.02 11.53 -4.03
N THR A 193 -19.35 11.56 -3.93
CA THR A 193 -20.07 12.84 -3.85
C THR A 193 -20.09 13.24 -2.38
N VAL A 194 -19.34 14.28 -2.02
CA VAL A 194 -19.50 14.90 -0.69
C VAL A 194 -20.89 15.52 -0.69
N ALA A 195 -21.79 15.02 0.16
CA ALA A 195 -23.12 15.60 0.31
C ALA A 195 -22.93 17.08 0.70
N GLY A 196 -23.31 17.99 -0.20
CA GLY A 196 -23.21 19.42 0.07
C GLY A 196 -24.06 19.79 1.29
N GLU A 197 -23.53 20.66 2.14
CA GLU A 197 -24.35 21.46 3.04
C GLU A 197 -25.38 22.20 2.17
N ASN A 198 -26.65 21.80 2.29
CA ASN A 198 -27.77 22.63 1.87
C ASN A 198 -28.14 23.57 3.01
#